data_AF-A0A091BX07-F1
#
_entry.id   AF-A0A091BX07-F1
#
_cell.length_a   1.000
_cell.length_b   1.000
_cell.length_c   1.000
_cell.angle_alpha   90.00
_cell.angle_beta   90.00
_cell.angle_gamma   90.00
#
_symmetry.space_group_name_H-M   'P 1'
#
loop_
_entity.id
_entity.type
_entity.pdbx_description
1 polymer ?
#
loop_
_entity_poly.entity_id
_entity_poly.type
_entity_poly.pdbx_seq_one_letter_code
_entity_poly.pdbx_strand_id
1 'polypeptide(L)'
;MQKPYVTIHTHTSLDGKINAMDLPEFRSASRQYQELSLDPDKQIFNIQGFLNGRITTDDNMTHYRKPEVNENAPLVPEGDFIAEGDASMYYVSIDPSGKLGWQQNYVTYGNRESHIIEVLTEQASNAYKDFLRRLGISYFIAGEETLDKALVLHKLVTLFGMERVMIGGGGTLN
;
A
#
# COMPACT_ATOMS: atom_id res chain seq x y z
N MET A 1 -2.51 8.06 20.70
CA MET A 1 -1.90 7.08 19.78
C MET A 1 -0.83 7.80 18.97
N GLN A 2 0.36 7.22 18.85
CA GLN A 2 1.39 7.70 17.92
C GLN A 2 0.90 7.54 16.49
N LYS A 3 1.22 8.49 15.61
CA LYS A 3 0.83 8.52 14.20
C LYS A 3 1.99 9.10 13.39
N PRO A 4 2.18 8.70 12.13
CA PRO A 4 3.22 9.26 11.28
C PRO A 4 2.85 10.68 10.85
N TYR A 5 3.85 11.42 10.40
CA TYR A 5 3.64 12.56 9.53
C TYR A 5 3.14 12.05 8.16
N VAL A 6 1.99 12.57 7.71
CA VAL A 6 1.37 12.15 6.45
C VAL A 6 1.48 13.25 5.41
N THR A 7 2.10 12.95 4.27
CA THR A 7 2.08 13.80 3.08
C THR A 7 1.04 13.29 2.10
N ILE A 8 0.09 14.13 1.71
CA ILE A 8 -0.81 13.81 0.60
C ILE A 8 -0.17 14.42 -0.65
N HIS A 9 0.27 13.58 -1.59
CA HIS A 9 0.90 14.04 -2.83
C HIS A 9 0.05 13.61 -4.01
N THR A 10 -0.59 14.57 -4.67
CA THR A 10 -1.55 14.32 -5.74
C THR A 10 -1.20 15.10 -6.99
N HIS A 11 -1.54 14.51 -8.13
CA HIS A 11 -1.55 15.22 -9.40
C HIS A 11 -2.98 15.53 -9.81
N THR A 12 -3.21 16.75 -10.27
CA THR A 12 -4.50 17.16 -10.80
C THR A 12 -4.30 17.98 -12.08
N SER A 13 -5.20 17.81 -13.03
CA SER A 13 -5.38 18.77 -14.13
C SER A 13 -5.93 20.11 -13.60
N LEU A 14 -5.95 21.14 -14.45
CA LEU A 14 -6.46 22.48 -14.09
C LEU A 14 -7.95 22.47 -13.71
N ASP A 15 -8.73 21.52 -14.24
CA ASP A 15 -10.13 21.30 -13.88
C ASP A 15 -10.32 20.35 -12.67
N GLY A 16 -9.23 20.02 -11.97
CA GLY A 16 -9.26 19.26 -10.71
C GLY A 16 -9.40 17.74 -10.87
N LYS A 17 -9.27 17.20 -12.07
CA LYS A 17 -9.37 15.76 -12.31
C LYS A 17 -8.04 15.04 -12.13
N ILE A 18 -8.11 13.77 -11.73
CA ILE A 18 -6.96 12.90 -11.48
C ILE A 18 -6.70 11.88 -12.62
N ASN A 19 -7.48 11.94 -13.70
CA ASN A 19 -7.42 10.99 -14.83
C ASN A 19 -6.57 11.51 -16.01
N ALA A 20 -5.61 12.40 -15.74
CA ALA A 20 -4.77 13.03 -16.75
C ALA A 20 -3.44 12.29 -17.01
N MET A 21 -3.26 11.09 -16.43
CA MET A 21 -1.98 10.38 -16.40
C MET A 21 -1.44 10.00 -17.79
N ASP A 22 -2.32 9.79 -18.77
CA ASP A 22 -1.95 9.41 -20.14
C ASP A 22 -1.52 10.60 -21.02
N LEU A 23 -1.68 11.83 -20.54
CA LEU A 23 -1.33 13.02 -21.30
C LEU A 23 0.20 13.21 -21.34
N PRO A 24 0.80 13.57 -22.49
CA PRO A 24 2.23 13.85 -22.58
C PRO A 24 2.73 14.88 -21.55
N GLU A 25 1.91 15.88 -21.24
CA GLU A 25 2.15 16.94 -20.27
C GLU A 25 2.30 16.40 -18.84
N PHE A 26 1.71 15.24 -18.56
CA PHE A 26 1.79 14.59 -17.25
C PHE A 26 3.16 13.96 -16.99
N ARG A 27 3.93 13.64 -18.05
CA ARG A 27 5.20 12.92 -17.89
C ARG A 27 6.23 13.67 -17.06
N SER A 28 6.35 14.99 -17.24
CA SER A 28 7.30 15.80 -16.48
C SER A 28 6.91 15.90 -15.00
N ALA A 29 5.61 16.08 -14.71
CA ALA A 29 5.07 16.08 -13.36
C ALA A 29 5.24 14.72 -12.68
N SER A 30 4.90 13.63 -13.37
CA SER A 30 5.08 12.26 -12.87
C SER A 30 6.53 11.94 -12.53
N ARG A 31 7.49 12.41 -13.35
CA ARG A 31 8.91 12.29 -13.02
C ARG A 31 9.27 13.07 -11.76
N GLN A 32 8.83 14.31 -11.62
CA GLN A 32 9.10 15.10 -10.41
C GLN A 32 8.49 14.45 -9.16
N TYR A 33 7.28 13.93 -9.26
CA TYR A 33 6.65 13.16 -8.19
C TYR A 33 7.52 12.00 -7.74
N GLN A 34 8.03 11.20 -8.70
CA GLN A 34 8.92 10.09 -8.41
C GLN A 34 10.22 10.56 -7.74
N GLU A 35 10.85 11.61 -8.28
CA GLU A 35 12.11 12.13 -7.73
C GLU A 35 11.95 12.69 -6.31
N LEU A 36 10.83 13.34 -5.99
CA LEU A 36 10.60 13.94 -4.68
C LEU A 36 10.22 12.91 -3.59
N SER A 37 9.58 11.81 -3.99
CA SER A 37 8.97 10.86 -3.05
C SER A 37 9.62 9.47 -3.01
N LEU A 38 10.07 8.92 -4.13
CA LEU A 38 10.40 7.49 -4.24
C LEU A 38 11.84 7.22 -4.70
N ASP A 39 12.45 8.11 -5.47
CA ASP A 39 13.84 7.98 -5.92
C ASP A 39 14.78 7.94 -4.68
N PRO A 40 15.52 6.83 -4.45
CA PRO A 40 16.39 6.69 -3.29
C PRO A 40 17.41 7.81 -3.09
N ASP A 41 17.90 8.38 -4.18
CA ASP A 41 19.01 9.34 -4.15
C ASP A 41 18.53 10.80 -4.16
N LYS A 42 17.25 11.03 -4.49
CA LYS A 42 16.68 12.38 -4.67
C LYS A 42 15.53 12.71 -3.75
N GLN A 43 14.86 11.72 -3.16
CA GLN A 43 13.65 11.99 -2.38
C GLN A 43 13.94 12.99 -1.26
N ILE A 44 13.03 13.94 -1.09
CA ILE A 44 13.14 14.97 -0.04
C ILE A 44 12.05 14.84 1.01
N PHE A 45 11.00 14.07 0.73
CA PHE A 45 9.94 13.81 1.69
C PHE A 45 10.38 12.85 2.80
N ASN A 46 11.45 12.09 2.58
CA ASN A 46 11.99 11.11 3.53
C ASN A 46 10.91 10.13 3.99
N ILE A 47 10.09 9.65 3.05
CA ILE A 47 9.00 8.73 3.36
C ILE A 47 9.56 7.32 3.50
N GLN A 48 8.97 6.55 4.40
CA GLN A 48 9.30 5.15 4.63
C GLN A 48 8.25 4.22 4.00
N GLY A 49 7.09 4.75 3.65
CA GLY A 49 6.09 4.03 2.88
C GLY A 49 5.08 4.94 2.21
N PHE A 50 4.39 4.39 1.22
CA PHE A 50 3.34 5.09 0.49
C PHE A 50 2.08 4.24 0.37
N LEU A 51 0.94 4.87 0.65
CA LEU A 51 -0.37 4.26 0.76
C LEU A 51 -1.12 4.39 -0.56
N ASN A 52 -1.72 3.30 -1.00
CA ASN A 52 -2.61 3.27 -2.15
C ASN A 52 -3.89 2.49 -1.83
N GLY A 53 -5.03 2.95 -2.35
CA GLY A 53 -6.27 2.22 -2.25
C GLY A 53 -6.33 1.04 -3.22
N ARG A 54 -7.10 -0.01 -2.87
CA ARG A 54 -7.29 -1.22 -3.70
C ARG A 54 -7.42 -0.96 -5.21
N ILE A 55 -8.32 -0.05 -5.62
CA ILE A 55 -8.57 0.20 -7.05
C ILE A 55 -7.29 0.70 -7.75
N THR A 56 -6.57 1.64 -7.12
CA THR A 56 -5.29 2.11 -7.64
C THR A 56 -4.26 0.98 -7.69
N THR A 57 -4.21 0.12 -6.68
CA THR A 57 -3.34 -1.05 -6.68
C THR A 57 -3.70 -2.02 -7.81
N ASP A 58 -4.99 -2.24 -8.08
CA ASP A 58 -5.47 -3.06 -9.20
C ASP A 58 -5.08 -2.48 -10.55
N ASP A 59 -5.30 -1.19 -10.76
CA ASP A 59 -4.96 -0.52 -12.02
C ASP A 59 -3.47 -0.63 -12.35
N ASN A 60 -2.61 -0.51 -11.33
CA ASN A 60 -1.18 -0.28 -11.53
C ASN A 60 -0.27 -1.48 -11.23
N MET A 61 -0.68 -2.41 -10.35
CA MET A 61 0.20 -3.46 -9.82
C MET A 61 -0.33 -4.88 -10.07
N THR A 62 -1.55 -5.16 -9.62
CA THR A 62 -2.12 -6.52 -9.73
C THR A 62 -2.85 -6.74 -11.06
N HIS A 63 -3.21 -5.66 -11.77
CA HIS A 63 -3.96 -5.70 -13.03
C HIS A 63 -5.20 -6.58 -12.95
N TYR A 64 -5.94 -6.44 -11.84
CA TYR A 64 -7.20 -7.17 -11.57
C TYR A 64 -7.06 -8.70 -11.56
N ARG A 65 -5.84 -9.23 -11.40
CA ARG A 65 -5.63 -10.66 -11.16
C ARG A 65 -6.38 -11.08 -9.90
N LYS A 66 -6.91 -12.30 -9.92
CA LYS A 66 -7.53 -12.91 -8.75
C LYS A 66 -6.45 -13.55 -7.87
N PRO A 67 -6.57 -13.47 -6.53
CA PRO A 67 -5.63 -14.12 -5.64
C PRO A 67 -5.75 -15.65 -5.74
N GLU A 68 -4.61 -16.33 -5.78
CA GLU A 68 -4.54 -17.79 -5.81
C GLU A 68 -4.67 -18.36 -4.40
N VAL A 69 -5.88 -18.25 -3.85
CA VAL A 69 -6.23 -18.71 -2.50
C VAL A 69 -6.50 -20.21 -2.47
N ASN A 70 -6.24 -20.82 -1.32
CA ASN A 70 -6.69 -22.17 -1.00
C ASN A 70 -7.79 -22.08 0.05
N GLU A 71 -9.04 -22.32 -0.34
CA GLU A 71 -10.20 -22.25 0.58
C GLU A 71 -10.13 -23.29 1.71
N ASN A 72 -9.34 -24.35 1.53
CA ASN A 72 -9.11 -25.39 2.54
C ASN A 72 -7.77 -25.18 3.28
N ALA A 73 -7.17 -24.00 3.21
CA ALA A 73 -5.95 -23.69 3.94
C ALA A 73 -6.16 -23.89 5.46
N PRO A 74 -5.18 -24.46 6.18
CA PRO A 74 -5.21 -24.49 7.64
C PRO A 74 -5.43 -23.09 8.22
N LEU A 75 -6.00 -23.03 9.43
CA LEU A 75 -6.13 -21.77 10.13
C LEU A 75 -4.75 -21.17 10.38
N VAL A 76 -4.60 -19.94 9.94
CA VAL A 76 -3.38 -19.18 10.15
C VAL A 76 -3.49 -18.45 11.51
N PRO A 77 -2.39 -18.26 12.27
CA PRO A 77 -2.41 -17.48 13.51
C PRO A 77 -3.19 -16.17 13.40
N GLU A 78 -4.01 -15.88 14.41
CA GLU A 78 -4.81 -14.65 14.49
C GLU A 78 -3.93 -13.40 14.57
N GLY A 79 -4.52 -12.26 14.20
CA GLY A 79 -3.87 -10.95 14.26
C GLY A 79 -2.93 -10.67 13.09
N ASP A 80 -1.99 -9.78 13.35
CA ASP A 80 -1.08 -9.21 12.37
C ASP A 80 0.02 -10.21 11.96
N PHE A 81 0.63 -9.99 10.79
CA PHE A 81 1.74 -10.78 10.28
C PHE A 81 2.80 -9.88 9.67
N ILE A 82 4.02 -9.95 10.20
CA ILE A 82 5.17 -9.17 9.73
C ILE A 82 6.16 -10.17 9.12
N ALA A 83 6.25 -10.16 7.80
CA ALA A 83 7.23 -10.94 7.05
C ALA A 83 8.56 -10.19 6.91
N GLU A 84 8.51 -8.88 6.70
CA GLU A 84 9.68 -8.00 6.63
C GLU A 84 9.40 -6.71 7.42
N GLY A 85 10.14 -6.53 8.52
CA GLY A 85 9.98 -5.44 9.48
C GLY A 85 10.99 -4.30 9.31
N ASP A 86 12.01 -4.46 8.47
CA ASP A 86 13.08 -3.48 8.23
C ASP A 86 13.35 -3.29 6.72
N ALA A 87 12.28 -3.17 5.93
CA ALA A 87 12.40 -2.86 4.51
C ALA A 87 12.81 -1.40 4.32
N SER A 88 13.63 -1.14 3.29
CA SER A 88 14.02 0.23 2.94
C SER A 88 12.84 1.11 2.52
N MET A 89 11.75 0.52 2.03
CA MET A 89 10.51 1.20 1.65
C MET A 89 9.34 0.23 1.66
N TYR A 90 8.16 0.75 1.97
CA TYR A 90 6.93 -0.02 2.00
C TYR A 90 5.88 0.49 1.01
N TYR A 91 5.24 -0.44 0.31
CA TYR A 91 3.98 -0.21 -0.41
C TYR A 91 2.83 -0.65 0.47
N VAL A 92 2.08 0.31 1.01
CA VAL A 92 0.95 0.03 1.90
C VAL A 92 -0.34 0.01 1.08
N SER A 93 -0.88 -1.18 0.88
CA SER A 93 -2.10 -1.40 0.13
C SER A 93 -3.31 -1.41 1.07
N ILE A 94 -4.30 -0.56 0.81
CA ILE A 94 -5.55 -0.49 1.59
C ILE A 94 -6.62 -1.33 0.89
N ASP A 95 -6.77 -2.58 1.34
CA ASP A 95 -7.76 -3.53 0.82
C ASP A 95 -8.46 -4.32 1.93
N PRO A 96 -9.43 -3.69 2.63
CA PRO A 96 -10.11 -4.26 3.80
C PRO A 96 -10.60 -5.72 3.64
N SER A 97 -11.04 -6.08 2.43
CA SER A 97 -11.65 -7.37 2.13
C SER A 97 -10.68 -8.42 1.56
N GLY A 98 -9.43 -8.08 1.27
CA GLY A 98 -8.44 -9.02 0.71
C GLY A 98 -8.83 -9.60 -0.65
N LYS A 99 -8.76 -8.77 -1.69
CA LYS A 99 -9.14 -9.07 -3.08
C LYS A 99 -7.97 -8.98 -4.06
N LEU A 100 -6.89 -8.30 -3.70
CA LEU A 100 -5.75 -8.07 -4.58
C LEU A 100 -4.99 -9.37 -4.88
N GLY A 101 -4.83 -9.69 -6.17
CA GLY A 101 -4.13 -10.87 -6.66
C GLY A 101 -2.63 -10.66 -6.85
N TRP A 102 -1.90 -10.61 -5.73
CA TRP A 102 -0.44 -10.50 -5.72
C TRP A 102 0.26 -11.71 -6.36
N GLN A 103 1.51 -11.52 -6.78
CA GLN A 103 2.35 -12.57 -7.38
C GLN A 103 3.71 -12.70 -6.66
N GLN A 104 4.05 -11.69 -5.87
CA GLN A 104 5.32 -11.53 -5.15
C GLN A 104 5.10 -10.56 -3.99
N ASN A 105 6.11 -10.37 -3.14
CA ASN A 105 6.03 -9.55 -1.92
C ASN A 105 6.54 -8.12 -2.04
N TYR A 106 6.93 -7.67 -3.22
CA TYR A 106 7.34 -6.29 -3.46
C TYR A 106 6.73 -5.75 -4.74
N VAL A 107 6.62 -4.42 -4.83
CA VAL A 107 6.39 -3.72 -6.09
C VAL A 107 7.62 -2.94 -6.48
N THR A 108 7.79 -2.71 -7.79
CA THR A 108 8.83 -1.84 -8.33
C THR A 108 8.17 -0.64 -8.97
N TYR A 109 8.56 0.56 -8.52
CA TYR A 109 8.13 1.81 -9.15
C TYR A 109 9.36 2.70 -9.37
N GLY A 110 9.64 3.01 -10.64
CA GLY A 110 10.92 3.62 -11.02
C GLY A 110 12.09 2.69 -10.68
N ASN A 111 13.06 3.20 -9.93
CA ASN A 111 14.22 2.46 -9.42
C ASN A 111 14.07 2.04 -7.95
N ARG A 112 12.84 2.06 -7.41
CA ARG A 112 12.55 1.71 -6.01
C ARG A 112 11.76 0.41 -5.93
N GLU A 113 12.32 -0.58 -5.25
CA GLU A 113 11.57 -1.73 -4.76
C GLU A 113 10.98 -1.41 -3.38
N SER A 114 9.73 -1.82 -3.16
CA SER A 114 9.01 -1.54 -1.92
C SER A 114 8.28 -2.80 -1.47
N HIS A 115 8.55 -3.23 -0.23
CA HIS A 115 7.90 -4.40 0.34
C HIS A 115 6.41 -4.13 0.55
N ILE A 116 5.56 -5.08 0.18
CA ILE A 116 4.12 -4.94 0.24
C ILE A 116 3.65 -5.18 1.68
N ILE A 117 2.82 -4.26 2.16
CA ILE A 117 1.99 -4.44 3.35
C ILE A 117 0.53 -4.35 2.92
N GLU A 118 -0.24 -5.39 3.21
CA GLU A 118 -1.69 -5.38 3.07
C GLU A 118 -2.39 -4.90 4.36
N VAL A 119 -3.31 -3.96 4.21
CA VAL A 119 -4.14 -3.46 5.30
C VAL A 119 -5.54 -4.02 5.16
N LEU A 120 -5.88 -4.93 6.06
CA LEU A 120 -7.11 -5.70 6.03
C LEU A 120 -8.04 -5.26 7.17
N THR A 121 -9.31 -5.64 7.08
CA THR A 121 -10.19 -5.72 8.25
C THR A 121 -10.44 -7.20 8.59
N GLU A 122 -11.19 -7.47 9.65
CA GLU A 122 -11.55 -8.85 10.01
C GLU A 122 -12.41 -9.56 8.95
N GLN A 123 -12.95 -8.82 7.98
CA GLN A 123 -13.64 -9.39 6.82
C GLN A 123 -12.73 -10.20 5.88
N ALA A 124 -11.41 -10.01 5.94
CA ALA A 124 -10.49 -10.77 5.09
C ALA A 124 -10.45 -12.25 5.50
N SER A 125 -10.63 -13.14 4.53
CA SER A 125 -10.74 -14.58 4.77
C SER A 125 -9.43 -15.20 5.30
N ASN A 126 -9.53 -16.34 5.99
CA ASN A 126 -8.36 -17.14 6.34
C ASN A 126 -7.55 -17.53 5.10
N ALA A 127 -8.23 -17.91 4.00
CA ALA A 127 -7.60 -18.31 2.75
C ALA A 127 -6.77 -17.17 2.13
N TYR A 128 -7.23 -15.92 2.24
CA TYR A 128 -6.46 -14.77 1.77
C TYR A 128 -5.26 -14.48 2.68
N LYS A 129 -5.42 -14.56 4.00
CA LYS A 129 -4.31 -14.40 4.96
C LYS A 129 -3.23 -15.48 4.77
N ASP A 130 -3.62 -16.73 4.50
CA ASP A 130 -2.70 -17.80 4.09
C ASP A 130 -1.95 -17.44 2.81
N PHE A 131 -2.67 -17.01 1.78
CA PHE A 131 -2.09 -16.58 0.51
C PHE A 131 -1.01 -15.50 0.70
N LEU A 132 -1.27 -14.47 1.49
CA LEU A 132 -0.28 -13.44 1.81
C LEU A 132 0.94 -14.02 2.54
N ARG A 133 0.72 -14.89 3.54
CA ARG A 133 1.81 -15.54 4.30
C ARG A 133 2.70 -16.41 3.42
N ARG A 134 2.12 -17.16 2.49
CA ARG A 134 2.86 -17.99 1.52
C ARG A 134 3.73 -17.15 0.60
N LEU A 135 3.28 -15.95 0.23
CA LEU A 135 4.07 -15.01 -0.57
C LEU A 135 5.09 -14.22 0.26
N GLY A 136 5.05 -14.29 1.59
CA GLY A 136 5.87 -13.44 2.45
C GLY A 136 5.44 -11.98 2.41
N ILE A 137 4.15 -11.70 2.18
CA ILE A 137 3.57 -10.36 2.24
C ILE A 137 3.17 -10.08 3.69
N SER A 138 3.60 -8.93 4.21
CA SER A 138 3.17 -8.49 5.53
C SER A 138 1.73 -8.01 5.49
N TYR A 139 0.97 -8.20 6.56
CA TYR A 139 -0.34 -7.60 6.69
C TYR A 139 -0.67 -7.28 8.14
N PHE A 140 -1.60 -6.36 8.33
CA PHE A 140 -2.19 -6.12 9.64
C PHE A 140 -3.69 -5.85 9.53
N ILE A 141 -4.39 -6.15 10.63
CA ILE A 141 -5.84 -5.97 10.72
C ILE A 141 -6.14 -4.61 11.36
N ALA A 142 -6.98 -3.81 10.71
CA ALA A 142 -7.34 -2.47 11.17
C ALA A 142 -8.85 -2.22 11.03
N GLY A 143 -9.61 -2.77 11.97
CA GLY A 143 -11.07 -2.68 12.04
C GLY A 143 -11.75 -4.01 11.76
N GLU A 144 -13.03 -4.11 12.12
CA GLU A 144 -13.84 -5.33 11.96
C GLU A 144 -14.54 -5.32 10.59
N GLU A 145 -15.60 -4.53 10.46
CA GLU A 145 -16.35 -4.36 9.20
C GLU A 145 -15.83 -3.18 8.38
N THR A 146 -15.44 -2.10 9.04
CA THR A 146 -14.96 -0.87 8.37
C THR A 146 -13.53 -0.57 8.78
N LEU A 147 -12.80 0.09 7.89
CA LEU A 147 -11.40 0.43 8.12
C LEU A 147 -11.26 1.48 9.24
N ASP A 148 -10.54 1.14 10.30
CA ASP A 148 -10.12 2.10 11.32
C ASP A 148 -8.84 2.82 10.87
N LYS A 149 -9.01 4.00 10.25
CA LYS A 149 -7.91 4.84 9.77
C LYS A 149 -6.94 5.26 10.87
N ALA A 150 -7.41 5.47 12.11
CA ALA A 150 -6.55 5.87 13.20
C ALA A 150 -5.65 4.71 13.65
N LEU A 151 -6.20 3.49 13.65
CA LEU A 151 -5.45 2.27 13.92
C LEU A 151 -4.45 1.96 12.80
N VAL A 152 -4.81 2.15 11.53
CA VAL A 152 -3.86 2.04 10.41
C VAL A 152 -2.63 2.89 10.66
N LEU A 153 -2.83 4.20 10.85
CA LEU A 153 -1.72 5.13 11.09
C LEU A 153 -0.90 4.75 12.32
N HIS A 154 -1.55 4.27 13.39
CA HIS A 154 -0.84 3.84 14.58
C HIS A 154 0.02 2.59 14.36
N LYS A 155 -0.49 1.60 13.62
CA LYS A 155 0.24 0.36 13.31
C LYS A 155 1.40 0.58 12.35
N LEU A 156 1.31 1.53 11.42
CA LEU A 156 2.43 1.90 10.56
C LEU A 156 3.66 2.35 11.38
N VAL A 157 3.45 3.15 12.44
CA VAL A 157 4.52 3.56 13.34
C VAL A 157 4.99 2.40 14.20
N THR A 158 4.06 1.72 14.86
CA THR A 158 4.40 0.77 15.94
C THR A 158 4.89 -0.59 15.44
N LEU A 159 4.48 -1.02 14.25
CA LEU A 159 4.89 -2.31 13.67
C LEU A 159 6.04 -2.19 12.66
N PHE A 160 6.14 -1.05 11.95
CA PHE A 160 7.07 -0.86 10.84
C PHE A 160 7.99 0.35 11.00
N GLY A 161 7.93 1.06 12.13
CA GLY A 161 8.77 2.23 12.38
C GLY A 161 8.55 3.40 11.42
N MET A 162 7.43 3.44 10.70
CA MET A 162 7.17 4.50 9.73
C MET A 162 6.77 5.78 10.45
N GLU A 163 7.69 6.74 10.54
CA GLU A 163 7.46 8.08 11.07
C GLU A 163 6.92 9.03 9.99
N ARG A 164 7.22 8.77 8.72
CA ARG A 164 6.76 9.59 7.57
C ARG A 164 6.21 8.70 6.47
N VAL A 165 4.99 8.98 6.04
CA VAL A 165 4.32 8.24 4.96
C VAL A 165 3.69 9.20 3.96
N MET A 166 3.48 8.71 2.75
CA MET A 166 2.77 9.45 1.70
C MET A 166 1.46 8.75 1.35
N ILE A 167 0.39 9.48 1.10
CA ILE A 167 -0.77 8.95 0.37
C ILE A 167 -0.53 9.24 -1.11
N GLY A 168 -0.31 8.17 -1.88
CA GLY A 168 0.15 8.24 -3.27
C GLY A 168 -0.94 8.04 -4.31
N GLY A 169 -2.10 7.47 -3.95
CA GLY A 169 -3.12 7.18 -4.95
C GLY A 169 -4.49 6.74 -4.42
N GLY A 170 -5.52 7.18 -5.15
CA GLY A 170 -6.92 6.90 -4.91
C GLY A 170 -7.70 8.13 -4.41
N GLY A 171 -8.64 8.63 -5.21
CA GLY A 171 -9.43 9.82 -4.87
C GLY A 171 -10.26 9.69 -3.59
N THR A 172 -10.65 8.47 -3.20
CA THR A 172 -11.35 8.18 -1.94
C THR A 172 -10.42 8.08 -0.73
N LEU A 173 -9.14 7.79 -0.96
CA LEU A 173 -8.15 7.63 0.11
C LEU A 173 -7.54 8.98 0.52
N ASN A 174 -7.30 9.86 -0.45
CA ASN A 174 -6.91 11.26 -0.23
C ASN A 174 -7.95 12.01 0.63
#